data_AF-I3DUX6-F1
#
_entry.id   AF-I3DUX6-F1
#
_cell.length_a   1.000
_cell.length_b   1.000
_cell.length_c   1.000
_cell.angle_alpha   90.00
_cell.angle_beta   90.00
_cell.angle_gamma   90.00
#
_symmetry.space_group_name_H-M   'P 1'
#
loop_
_entity.id
_entity.type
_entity.pdbx_description
1 polymer ?
#
loop_
_entity_poly.entity_id
_entity_poly.type
_entity_poly.pdbx_seq_one_letter_code
_entity_poly.pdbx_strand_id
1 'polypeptide(L)' 'MDGKGRALDNIITERLWRTIKYEEVYLKEYESPREARKEINNYLHFYNHERPHQSLGYKPPASVYGL' A
#
# COMPACT_ATOMS: atom_id res chain seq x y z
N MET A 1 13.07 10.51 -25.87
CA MET A 1 12.32 9.37 -25.33
C MET A 1 12.10 9.62 -23.85
N ASP A 2 10.96 10.20 -23.56
CA ASP A 2 10.39 10.42 -22.24
C ASP A 2 10.03 9.04 -21.64
N GLY A 3 10.70 8.66 -20.55
CA GLY A 3 10.68 7.30 -19.99
C GLY A 3 9.35 6.85 -19.37
N LYS A 4 8.19 7.29 -19.89
CA LYS A 4 6.86 6.84 -19.50
C LYS A 4 6.68 5.36 -19.87
N GLY A 5 6.34 4.54 -18.88
CA GLY A 5 5.92 3.15 -19.09
C GLY A 5 7.03 2.10 -18.92
N ARG A 6 8.12 2.41 -18.21
CA ARG A 6 9.12 1.38 -17.88
C ARG A 6 8.59 0.51 -16.75
N ALA A 7 8.91 -0.78 -16.77
CA ALA A 7 8.59 -1.71 -15.68
C ALA A 7 9.09 -1.21 -14.31
N LEU A 8 10.20 -0.46 -14.29
CA LEU A 8 10.76 0.15 -13.08
C LEU A 8 9.87 1.25 -12.49
N ASP A 9 9.07 1.94 -13.30
CA ASP A 9 8.18 2.99 -12.79
C ASP A 9 6.95 2.38 -12.10
N ASN A 10 6.57 1.14 -12.44
CA ASN A 10 5.42 0.44 -11.86
C ASN A 10 5.79 -0.49 -10.68
N ILE A 11 7.08 -0.82 -10.50
CA ILE A 11 7.52 -1.83 -9.52
C ILE A 11 7.07 -1.52 -8.08
N ILE A 12 7.03 -0.25 -7.70
CA ILE A 12 6.60 0.19 -6.37
C ILE A 12 5.09 -0.01 -6.21
N THR A 13 4.32 0.42 -7.21
CA THR A 13 2.86 0.26 -7.26
C THR A 13 2.47 -1.22 -7.26
N GLU A 14 3.14 -2.06 -8.05
CA GLU A 14 2.90 -3.50 -8.09
C GLU A 14 3.19 -4.17 -6.74
N ARG A 15 4.30 -3.81 -6.08
CA ARG A 15 4.65 -4.34 -4.76
C ARG A 15 3.64 -3.92 -3.69
N LEU A 16 3.18 -2.67 -3.73
CA LEU A 16 2.12 -2.18 -2.84
C LEU A 16 0.84 -3.00 -3.04
N TRP A 17 0.37 -3.14 -4.27
CA TRP A 17 -0.86 -3.88 -4.56
C TRP A 17 -0.76 -5.36 -4.22
N ARG A 18 0.39 -5.99 -4.42
CA ARG A 18 0.60 -7.36 -3.95
C ARG A 18 0.44 -7.47 -2.44
N THR A 19 1.02 -6.54 -1.68
CA THR A 19 0.93 -6.53 -0.21
C THR A 19 -0.50 -6.37 0.25
N ILE A 20 -1.23 -5.36 -0.26
CA ILE A 20 -2.64 -5.12 0.09
C ILE A 20 -3.49 -6.34 -0.23
N LYS A 21 -3.27 -6.99 -1.38
CA LYS A 21 -4.05 -8.18 -1.74
C LYS A 21 -3.86 -9.32 -0.75
N TYR A 22 -2.62 -9.62 -0.37
CA TYR A 22 -2.31 -10.75 0.49
C TYR A 22 -2.62 -10.51 1.97
N GLU A 23 -2.44 -9.29 2.46
CA GLU A 23 -2.59 -8.98 3.89
C GLU A 23 -3.98 -8.44 4.26
N GLU A 24 -4.80 -8.06 3.29
CA GLU A 24 -6.12 -7.44 3.53
C GLU A 24 -7.21 -8.09 2.65
N VAL A 25 -7.10 -7.99 1.33
CA VAL A 25 -8.20 -8.36 0.41
C VAL A 25 -8.48 -9.87 0.38
N TYR A 26 -7.45 -10.72 0.36
CA TYR A 26 -7.64 -12.18 0.30
C TYR A 26 -8.02 -12.80 1.64
N LEU A 27 -7.88 -12.05 2.74
CA LEU A 27 -8.19 -12.53 4.09
C LEU A 27 -9.61 -12.16 4.54
N LYS A 28 -10.27 -11.25 3.83
CA LYS A 28 -11.56 -10.69 4.21
C LYS A 28 -12.63 -10.97 3.16
N GLU A 29 -13.80 -11.34 3.63
CA GLU A 29 -15.03 -11.22 2.85
C GLU A 29 -15.68 -9.88 3.23
N TYR A 30 -15.94 -9.03 2.24
CA TYR A 30 -16.63 -7.76 2.47
C TYR A 30 -18.12 -7.93 2.20
N GLU A 31 -18.97 -7.46 3.10
CA GLU A 31 -20.42 -7.47 2.96
C GLU A 31 -20.89 -6.48 1.88
N SER A 32 -20.11 -5.42 1.64
CA SER A 32 -20.45 -4.42 0.62
C SER A 32 -19.23 -3.70 0.04
N PRO A 33 -19.34 -3.10 -1.16
CA PRO A 33 -18.29 -2.24 -1.71
C PRO A 33 -17.95 -1.04 -0.81
N ARG A 34 -18.91 -0.56 -0.01
CA ARG A 34 -18.68 0.56 0.94
C ARG A 34 -17.77 0.12 2.08
N GLU A 35 -17.99 -1.08 2.61
CA GLU A 35 -17.13 -1.67 3.63
C GLU A 35 -15.73 -1.93 3.07
N ALA A 36 -15.62 -2.54 1.90
CA ALA A 36 -14.32 -2.77 1.25
C ALA A 36 -13.50 -1.48 1.12
N ARG A 37 -14.12 -0.36 0.70
CA ARG A 37 -13.44 0.94 0.63
C ARG A 37 -12.97 1.43 2.00
N LYS A 38 -13.79 1.27 3.05
CA LYS A 38 -13.44 1.68 4.41
C LYS A 38 -12.25 0.87 4.92
N GLU A 39 -12.32 -0.44 4.81
CA GLU A 39 -11.29 -1.35 5.33
C GLU A 39 -9.96 -1.22 4.57
N ILE A 40 -10.00 -1.11 3.24
CA ILE A 40 -8.80 -0.83 2.43
C ILE A 40 -8.19 0.53 2.80
N ASN A 41 -8.99 1.56 3.04
CA ASN A 41 -8.47 2.87 3.49
C ASN A 41 -7.82 2.76 4.88
N ASN A 42 -8.42 2.01 5.80
CA ASN A 42 -7.83 1.76 7.12
C ASN A 42 -6.48 1.03 6.99
N TYR A 43 -6.40 0.02 6.13
CA TYR A 43 -5.15 -0.69 5.86
C TYR A 43 -4.09 0.23 5.25
N LEU A 44 -4.47 1.10 4.30
CA LEU A 44 -3.56 2.09 3.72
C LEU A 44 -3.05 3.11 4.75
N HIS A 45 -3.92 3.54 5.68
CA HIS A 45 -3.51 4.40 6.79
C HIS A 45 -2.47 3.69 7.66
N PHE A 46 -2.75 2.45 8.09
CA PHE A 46 -1.80 1.63 8.84
C PHE A 46 -0.47 1.46 8.09
N TYR A 47 -0.51 1.12 6.80
CA TYR A 47 0.68 0.92 5.97
C TYR A 47 1.56 2.17 5.90
N ASN A 48 0.96 3.36 5.79
CA ASN A 48 1.65 4.63 5.61
C ASN A 48 2.09 5.28 6.93
N HIS A 49 1.31 5.15 8.00
CA HIS A 49 1.53 5.91 9.24
C HIS A 49 2.07 5.06 10.39
N GLU A 50 1.89 3.74 10.36
CA GLU A 50 2.16 2.88 11.52
C GLU A 50 3.14 1.73 11.21
N ARG A 51 3.04 1.10 10.02
CA ARG A 51 3.89 -0.04 9.65
C ARG A 51 5.35 0.37 9.50
N PRO A 52 6.30 -0.26 10.23
CA PRO A 52 7.72 -0.04 10.01
C PRO A 52 8.20 -0.76 8.74
N HIS A 53 8.99 -0.08 7.90
CA HIS A 53 9.56 -0.67 6.70
C HIS A 53 11.09 -0.76 6.83
N GLN A 54 11.65 -1.97 6.69
CA GLN A 54 13.10 -2.18 6.81
C GLN A 54 13.89 -1.31 5.81
N SER A 55 13.39 -1.14 4.59
CA SER A 55 14.01 -0.27 3.57
C SER A 55 14.02 1.21 3.95
N LEU A 56 13.19 1.61 4.92
CA LEU A 56 13.09 2.97 5.43
C LEU A 56 13.72 3.12 6.82
N GLY A 57 14.60 2.18 7.22
CA GLY A 57 15.20 2.18 8.55
C GLY A 57 14.19 1.94 9.66
N TYR A 58 13.20 1.07 9.41
CA TYR A 58 12.11 0.74 10.32
C TYR A 58 11.18 1.92 10.67
N LYS A 59 11.15 2.93 9.79
CA LYS A 59 10.22 4.05 9.89
C LYS A 59 8.98 3.84 9.00
N PRO A 60 7.82 4.41 9.36
CA PRO A 60 6.66 4.42 8.49
C PRO A 60 6.82 5.42 7.34
N PRO A 61 6.23 5.17 6.15
CA PRO A 61 6.38 6.02 4.96
C PRO A 61 6.06 7.50 5.20
N ALA A 62 5.00 7.79 5.97
CA ALA A 62 4.59 9.16 6.27
C ALA A 62 5.70 9.97 6.97
N SER A 63 6.50 9.34 7.82
CA SER A 63 7.61 10.01 8.52
C SER A 63 8.82 10.30 7.62
N VAL A 64 8.93 9.63 6.47
CA VAL A 64 10.04 9.80 5.52
C VAL A 64 9.65 10.72 4.37
N TYR A 65 8.41 10.61 3.89
CA TYR A 65 7.92 11.31 2.70
C TYR A 65 6.97 12.47 2.98
N GLY A 66 6.52 12.67 4.22
CA GLY A 66 5.62 13.76 4.59
C GLY A 66 4.20 13.59 4.06
N LEU A 67 3.65 12.36 4.17
CA LEU A 67 2.28 12.02 3.79
C LEU A 67 1.26 12.47 4.83
#